data_AF-X6MUV2-F1
#
_entry.id   AF-X6MUV2-F1
#
_cell.length_a   1.000
_cell.length_b   1.000
_cell.length_c   1.000
_cell.angle_alpha   90.00
_cell.angle_beta   90.00
_cell.angle_gamma   90.00
#
_symmetry.space_group_name_H-M   'P 1'
#
loop_
_entity.id
_entity.type
_entity.pdbx_description
1 polymer ?
#
loop_
_entity_poly.entity_id
_entity_poly.type
_entity_poly.pdbx_seq_one_letter_code
_entity_poly.pdbx_strand_id
1 'polypeptide(L)'
;KKSKLRTFSMLNFAVSDGKTTLVSRLCVSTLKDPQPRKPATLYFSIGSRFAQCTDGVYRMQQSNMDEDVVIVSSERLTPVTEDWVSVPENHILLITHKANILLFAVDVNAELKKAKLEMKQAKKVNPFASQISLASSASSRSQKTQSQCSHDSTSSLLSSQDCSDLQAKQEEEKASK
;
A
#
# COMPACT_ATOMS: atom_id res chain seq x y z
N LYS A 1 10.10 2.35 35.83
CA LYS A 1 8.81 2.60 35.13
C LYS A 1 8.53 1.42 34.19
N LYS A 2 7.50 0.60 34.43
CA LYS A 2 7.06 -0.40 33.44
C LYS A 2 6.35 0.34 32.31
N SER A 3 6.79 0.17 31.07
CA SER A 3 6.10 0.72 29.90
C SER A 3 4.73 0.05 29.76
N LYS A 4 3.71 0.86 29.45
CA LYS A 4 2.37 0.35 29.14
C LYS A 4 2.47 -0.43 27.83
N LEU A 5 2.39 -1.76 27.90
CA LEU A 5 2.34 -2.62 26.71
C LEU A 5 1.07 -2.29 25.92
N ARG A 6 1.21 -2.08 24.61
CA ARG A 6 0.05 -1.96 23.73
C ARG A 6 -0.59 -3.33 23.57
N THR A 7 -1.91 -3.37 23.76
CA THR A 7 -2.73 -4.58 23.63
C THR A 7 -3.25 -4.79 22.20
N PHE A 8 -2.86 -3.92 21.28
CA PHE A 8 -3.35 -3.90 19.91
C PHE A 8 -2.29 -3.40 18.93
N SER A 9 -2.48 -3.77 17.67
CA SER A 9 -1.71 -3.32 16.52
C SER A 9 -2.66 -2.85 15.43
N MET A 10 -2.36 -1.70 14.83
CA MET A 10 -3.02 -1.25 13.60
C MET A 10 -2.07 -1.57 12.46
N LEU A 11 -2.60 -2.19 11.42
CA LEU A 11 -1.81 -2.74 10.34
C LEU A 11 -2.41 -2.24 9.03
N ASN A 12 -1.98 -1.04 8.64
CA ASN A 12 -2.18 -0.51 7.30
C ASN A 12 -0.84 -0.67 6.57
N PHE A 13 -0.75 -1.65 5.66
CA PHE A 13 0.41 -1.83 4.81
C PHE A 13 -0.02 -2.03 3.37
N ALA A 14 0.84 -1.66 2.43
CA ALA A 14 0.72 -1.96 1.02
C ALA A 14 1.87 -2.87 0.57
N VAL A 15 1.58 -3.85 -0.25
CA VAL A 15 2.56 -4.73 -0.90
C VAL A 15 2.19 -4.88 -2.36
N SER A 16 3.17 -4.86 -3.25
CA SER A 16 2.95 -5.01 -4.68
C SER A 16 3.97 -5.97 -5.29
N ASP A 17 3.54 -6.70 -6.30
CA ASP A 17 4.41 -7.50 -7.17
C ASP A 17 4.71 -6.80 -8.52
N GLY A 18 4.32 -5.52 -8.66
CA GLY A 18 4.46 -4.73 -9.88
C GLY A 18 3.29 -4.89 -10.87
N LYS A 19 2.36 -5.82 -10.64
CA LYS A 19 1.12 -5.97 -11.43
C LYS A 19 -0.13 -5.80 -10.57
N THR A 20 -0.08 -6.32 -9.35
CA THR A 20 -1.18 -6.33 -8.40
C THR A 20 -0.67 -5.72 -7.10
N THR A 21 -1.51 -4.95 -6.44
CA THR A 21 -1.18 -4.32 -5.16
C THR A 21 -2.22 -4.72 -4.12
N LEU A 22 -1.77 -5.27 -3.00
CA LEU A 22 -2.59 -5.59 -1.84
C LEU A 22 -2.35 -4.54 -0.77
N VAL A 23 -3.43 -3.97 -0.26
CA VAL A 23 -3.42 -3.01 0.83
C VAL A 23 -4.31 -3.50 1.94
N SER A 24 -3.81 -3.52 3.17
CA SER A 24 -4.59 -3.90 4.35
C SER A 24 -5.05 -2.66 5.12
N ARG A 25 -6.23 -2.75 5.74
CA ARG A 25 -6.68 -1.83 6.78
C ARG A 25 -7.21 -2.63 7.97
N LEU A 26 -6.31 -3.11 8.83
CA LEU A 26 -6.66 -4.02 9.92
C LEU A 26 -6.34 -3.44 11.29
N CYS A 27 -7.15 -3.78 12.29
CA CYS A 27 -6.81 -3.58 13.70
C CYS A 27 -6.88 -4.90 14.45
N VAL A 28 -5.73 -5.39 14.90
CA VAL A 28 -5.61 -6.64 15.64
C VAL A 28 -5.47 -6.31 17.11
N SER A 29 -6.39 -6.80 17.94
CA SER A 29 -6.34 -6.64 19.39
C SER A 29 -6.30 -7.98 20.12
N THR A 30 -5.69 -8.02 21.29
CA THR A 30 -5.78 -9.20 22.13
C THR A 30 -7.23 -9.47 22.52
N LEU A 31 -7.66 -10.74 22.54
CA LEU A 31 -9.01 -11.13 23.04
C LEU A 31 -9.31 -10.69 24.48
N LYS A 32 -8.32 -10.21 25.23
CA LYS A 32 -8.49 -9.69 26.60
C LYS A 32 -8.73 -8.18 26.63
N ASP A 33 -8.60 -7.49 25.50
CA ASP A 33 -8.89 -6.07 25.42
C ASP A 33 -10.40 -5.88 25.50
N PRO A 34 -10.92 -5.18 26.53
CA PRO A 34 -12.36 -5.05 26.75
C PRO A 34 -13.06 -4.15 25.72
N GLN A 35 -12.30 -3.44 24.87
CA GLN A 35 -12.85 -2.47 23.92
C GLN A 35 -12.51 -2.84 22.47
N PRO A 36 -13.50 -2.87 21.56
CA PRO A 36 -13.23 -2.98 20.14
C PRO A 36 -12.46 -1.74 19.68
N ARG A 37 -11.39 -1.96 18.91
CA ARG A 37 -10.54 -0.88 18.40
C ARG A 37 -10.70 -0.75 16.91
N LYS A 38 -10.58 0.48 16.44
CA LYS A 38 -10.68 0.84 15.03
C LYS A 38 -9.29 0.95 14.42
N PRO A 39 -9.10 0.48 13.17
CA PRO A 39 -7.87 0.75 12.44
C PRO A 39 -7.73 2.23 12.10
N ALA A 40 -6.49 2.66 11.90
CA ALA A 40 -6.19 3.98 11.33
C ALA A 40 -6.91 4.16 9.98
N THR A 41 -7.23 5.39 9.63
CA THR A 41 -7.93 5.71 8.38
C THR A 41 -7.12 5.32 7.16
N LEU A 42 -7.83 5.02 6.09
CA LEU A 42 -7.27 4.75 4.77
C LEU A 42 -8.34 5.08 3.74
N TYR A 43 -7.93 5.71 2.66
CA TYR A 43 -8.76 6.15 1.56
C TYR A 43 -8.14 5.71 0.24
N PHE A 44 -8.97 5.53 -0.77
CA PHE A 44 -8.51 5.39 -2.14
C PHE A 44 -9.31 6.28 -3.08
N SER A 45 -8.68 6.62 -4.20
CA SER A 45 -9.28 7.34 -5.32
C SER A 45 -8.92 6.60 -6.60
N ILE A 46 -9.85 6.54 -7.55
CA ILE A 46 -9.72 5.81 -8.80
C ILE A 46 -10.20 6.68 -9.97
N GLY A 47 -9.48 6.63 -11.08
CA GLY A 47 -9.82 7.38 -12.29
C GLY A 47 -8.77 7.23 -13.39
N SER A 48 -8.88 8.05 -14.43
CA SER A 48 -7.94 8.05 -15.56
C SER A 48 -6.67 8.85 -15.27
N ARG A 49 -6.75 9.91 -14.47
CA ARG A 49 -5.60 10.79 -14.17
C ARG A 49 -5.83 11.61 -12.91
N PHE A 50 -4.80 11.76 -12.09
CA PHE A 50 -4.79 12.74 -11.01
C PHE A 50 -4.03 13.99 -11.46
N ALA A 51 -4.73 15.12 -11.64
CA ALA A 51 -4.15 16.33 -12.23
C ALA A 51 -4.72 17.60 -11.61
N GLN A 52 -3.95 18.69 -11.69
CA GLN A 52 -4.40 20.02 -11.30
C GLN A 52 -5.43 20.55 -12.30
N CYS A 53 -6.57 20.99 -11.80
CA CYS A 53 -7.58 21.71 -12.59
C CYS A 53 -7.21 23.19 -12.74
N THR A 54 -7.95 23.90 -13.58
CA THR A 54 -7.75 25.34 -13.86
C THR A 54 -7.90 26.24 -12.63
N ASP A 55 -8.62 25.77 -11.61
CA ASP A 55 -8.79 26.43 -10.30
C ASP A 55 -7.64 26.16 -9.32
N GLY A 56 -6.58 25.46 -9.76
CA GLY A 56 -5.42 25.13 -8.96
C GLY A 56 -5.60 23.92 -8.03
N VAL A 57 -6.78 23.29 -8.01
CA VAL A 57 -7.09 22.14 -7.16
C VAL A 57 -6.81 20.84 -7.91
N TYR A 58 -6.12 19.89 -7.27
CA TYR A 58 -5.95 18.55 -7.84
C TYR A 58 -7.25 17.75 -7.71
N ARG A 59 -7.64 17.07 -8.79
CA ARG A 59 -8.81 16.19 -8.84
C ARG A 59 -8.47 14.87 -9.52
N MET A 60 -9.22 13.84 -9.15
CA MET A 60 -9.22 12.60 -9.90
C MET A 60 -10.16 12.73 -11.10
N GLN A 61 -9.60 12.67 -12.31
CA GLN A 61 -10.35 12.78 -13.55
C GLN A 61 -10.93 11.41 -13.94
N GLN A 62 -12.15 11.41 -14.46
CA GLN A 62 -12.87 10.23 -14.97
C GLN A 62 -13.15 10.40 -16.47
N SER A 63 -12.13 10.79 -17.24
CA SER A 63 -12.30 11.19 -18.66
C SER A 63 -12.48 10.00 -19.61
N ASN A 64 -12.14 8.79 -19.17
CA ASN A 64 -12.05 7.60 -20.01
C ASN A 64 -13.03 6.56 -19.47
N MET A 65 -13.41 5.59 -20.31
CA MET A 65 -14.09 4.38 -19.83
C MET A 65 -13.17 3.50 -18.97
N ASP A 66 -11.85 3.64 -19.14
CA ASP A 66 -10.84 2.89 -18.39
C ASP A 66 -10.27 3.76 -17.27
N GLU A 67 -10.45 3.30 -16.04
CA GLU A 67 -9.84 3.89 -14.85
C GLU A 67 -8.46 3.25 -14.62
N ASP A 68 -7.38 3.90 -15.06
CA ASP A 68 -6.03 3.29 -15.03
C ASP A 68 -5.19 3.68 -13.81
N VAL A 69 -5.66 4.62 -13.00
CA VAL A 69 -4.92 5.19 -11.88
C VAL A 69 -5.67 4.94 -10.57
N VAL A 70 -4.98 4.34 -9.61
CA VAL A 70 -5.47 4.17 -8.23
C VAL A 70 -4.48 4.80 -7.28
N ILE A 71 -4.96 5.71 -6.43
CA ILE A 71 -4.20 6.31 -5.35
C ILE A 71 -4.75 5.80 -4.03
N VAL A 72 -3.87 5.33 -3.14
CA VAL A 72 -4.24 4.92 -1.77
C VAL A 72 -3.44 5.75 -0.78
N SER A 73 -4.10 6.30 0.23
CA SER A 73 -3.48 7.19 1.22
C SER A 73 -4.17 7.08 2.59
N SER A 74 -3.45 7.38 3.68
CA SER A 74 -3.99 7.42 5.04
C SER A 74 -5.02 8.53 5.27
N GLU A 75 -4.94 9.59 4.47
CA GLU A 75 -5.80 10.75 4.46
C GLU A 75 -6.08 11.21 3.02
N ARG A 76 -7.13 12.00 2.85
CA ARG A 76 -7.47 12.57 1.53
C ARG A 76 -6.41 13.61 1.16
N LEU A 77 -5.85 13.52 -0.04
CA LEU A 77 -4.82 14.48 -0.49
C LEU A 77 -5.42 15.82 -0.95
N THR A 78 -6.72 15.87 -1.17
CA THR A 78 -7.44 17.04 -1.70
C THR A 78 -8.74 17.26 -0.90
N PRO A 79 -9.28 18.49 -0.88
CA PRO A 79 -10.51 18.79 -0.16
C PRO A 79 -11.78 18.30 -0.89
N VAL A 80 -11.65 17.84 -2.13
CA VAL A 80 -12.77 17.34 -2.96
C VAL A 80 -13.16 15.97 -2.46
N THR A 81 -14.11 15.92 -1.51
CA THR A 81 -14.39 14.69 -0.77
C THR A 81 -15.02 13.59 -1.61
N GLU A 82 -15.69 13.96 -2.71
CA GLU A 82 -16.33 13.04 -3.65
C GLU A 82 -15.32 12.16 -4.39
N ASP A 83 -14.08 12.63 -4.56
CA ASP A 83 -13.01 11.89 -5.24
C ASP A 83 -12.41 10.77 -4.37
N TRP A 84 -12.75 10.71 -3.07
CA TRP A 84 -12.09 9.84 -2.10
C TRP A 84 -13.06 8.88 -1.41
N VAL A 85 -12.84 7.60 -1.61
CA VAL A 85 -13.58 6.52 -0.94
C VAL A 85 -12.80 6.04 0.28
N SER A 86 -13.46 5.92 1.44
CA SER A 86 -12.83 5.32 2.62
C SER A 86 -12.77 3.79 2.49
N VAL A 87 -11.60 3.20 2.69
CA VAL A 87 -11.44 1.74 2.77
C VAL A 87 -12.15 1.27 4.05
N PRO A 88 -13.08 0.31 4.02
CA PRO A 88 -13.77 -0.13 5.23
C PRO A 88 -12.82 -0.71 6.30
N GLU A 89 -13.23 -0.64 7.58
CA GLU A 89 -12.45 -1.20 8.68
C GLU A 89 -12.31 -2.72 8.55
N ASN A 90 -11.14 -3.29 8.85
CA ASN A 90 -10.86 -4.72 8.79
C ASN A 90 -11.08 -5.34 7.40
N HIS A 91 -10.64 -4.62 6.36
CA HIS A 91 -10.68 -5.09 4.99
C HIS A 91 -9.29 -5.15 4.37
N ILE A 92 -9.15 -6.00 3.37
CA ILE A 92 -8.04 -6.02 2.43
C ILE A 92 -8.56 -5.48 1.09
N LEU A 93 -7.90 -4.46 0.59
CA LEU A 93 -8.10 -3.88 -0.74
C LEU A 93 -7.09 -4.49 -1.69
N LEU A 94 -7.55 -5.08 -2.79
CA LEU A 94 -6.74 -5.65 -3.84
C LEU A 94 -6.95 -4.83 -5.12
N ILE A 95 -5.86 -4.25 -5.61
CA ILE A 95 -5.81 -3.51 -6.88
C ILE A 95 -5.23 -4.45 -7.92
N THR A 96 -6.03 -4.81 -8.91
CA THR A 96 -5.57 -5.66 -10.02
C THR A 96 -4.74 -4.88 -11.04
N HIS A 97 -4.07 -5.58 -11.94
CA HIS A 97 -3.32 -4.97 -13.05
C HIS A 97 -4.16 -4.15 -14.03
N LYS A 98 -5.48 -4.26 -13.98
CA LYS A 98 -6.42 -3.43 -14.74
C LYS A 98 -7.14 -2.42 -13.84
N ALA A 99 -6.49 -2.04 -12.73
CA ALA A 99 -6.98 -1.11 -11.73
C ALA A 99 -8.35 -1.43 -11.08
N ASN A 100 -8.94 -2.61 -11.32
CA ASN A 100 -10.11 -3.04 -10.57
C ASN A 100 -9.81 -3.13 -9.06
N ILE A 101 -10.77 -2.67 -8.26
CA ILE A 101 -10.71 -2.71 -6.80
C ILE A 101 -11.57 -3.85 -6.28
N LEU A 102 -10.96 -4.76 -5.52
CA LEU A 102 -11.65 -5.83 -4.81
C LEU A 102 -11.46 -5.63 -3.31
N LEU A 103 -12.55 -5.71 -2.56
CA LEU A 103 -12.55 -5.57 -1.10
C LEU A 103 -12.91 -6.89 -0.44
N PHE A 104 -12.02 -7.38 0.43
CA PHE A 104 -12.21 -8.60 1.20
C PHE A 104 -12.37 -8.26 2.68
N ALA A 105 -13.53 -8.58 3.23
CA ALA A 105 -13.75 -8.47 4.67
C ALA A 105 -12.93 -9.53 5.42
N VAL A 106 -12.27 -9.13 6.51
CA VAL A 106 -11.52 -10.05 7.36
C VAL A 106 -12.16 -10.06 8.75
N ASP A 107 -12.66 -11.23 9.17
CA ASP A 107 -13.03 -11.44 10.57
C ASP A 107 -11.77 -11.69 11.40
N VAL A 108 -11.14 -10.58 11.80
CA VAL A 108 -9.92 -10.58 12.61
C VAL A 108 -10.09 -11.39 13.90
N ASN A 109 -11.29 -11.40 14.49
CA ASN A 109 -11.54 -12.12 15.74
C ASN A 109 -11.63 -13.63 15.52
N ALA A 110 -12.30 -14.07 14.44
CA ALA A 110 -12.34 -15.48 14.06
C ALA A 110 -10.93 -16.00 13.76
N GLU A 111 -10.14 -15.26 12.98
CA GLU A 111 -8.76 -15.63 12.66
C GLU A 111 -7.88 -15.71 13.91
N LEU A 112 -8.02 -14.77 14.86
CA LEU A 112 -7.30 -14.84 16.13
C LEU A 112 -7.70 -16.04 16.99
N LYS A 113 -8.99 -16.41 17.00
CA LYS A 113 -9.46 -17.60 17.73
C LYS A 113 -8.87 -18.88 17.12
N LYS A 114 -8.87 -18.98 15.79
CA LYS A 114 -8.29 -20.10 15.05
C LYS A 114 -6.79 -20.24 15.32
N ALA A 115 -6.02 -19.17 15.15
CA ALA A 115 -4.58 -19.17 15.42
C ALA A 115 -4.25 -19.55 16.87
N LYS A 116 -5.06 -19.09 17.85
CA LYS A 116 -4.89 -19.49 19.25
C LYS A 116 -5.16 -20.98 19.49
N LEU A 117 -6.16 -21.54 18.81
CA LEU A 117 -6.47 -22.96 18.91
C LEU A 117 -5.34 -23.81 18.33
N GLU A 118 -4.84 -23.45 17.15
CA GLU A 118 -3.71 -24.11 16.49
C GLU A 118 -2.45 -24.07 17.38
N MET A 119 -2.14 -22.90 17.96
CA MET A 119 -1.00 -22.76 18.88
C MET A 119 -1.16 -23.60 20.16
N LYS A 120 -2.38 -23.79 20.67
CA LYS A 120 -2.64 -24.69 21.81
C LYS A 120 -2.44 -26.15 21.42
N GLN A 121 -2.86 -26.54 20.22
CA GLN A 121 -2.68 -27.91 19.71
C GLN A 121 -1.19 -28.21 19.48
N ALA A 122 -0.46 -27.31 18.82
CA ALA A 122 0.98 -27.46 18.59
C ALA A 122 1.78 -27.65 19.89
N LYS A 123 1.44 -26.90 20.95
CA LYS A 123 2.06 -27.04 22.28
C LYS A 123 1.77 -28.39 22.95
N LYS A 124 0.62 -29.01 22.69
CA LYS A 124 0.29 -30.35 23.20
C LYS A 124 1.06 -31.45 22.46
N VAL A 125 1.29 -31.28 21.16
CA VAL A 125 1.95 -32.27 20.29
C VAL A 125 3.48 -32.25 20.46
N ASN A 126 4.09 -31.09 20.72
CA ASN A 126 5.51 -31.00 21.04
C ASN A 126 5.77 -29.94 22.12
N PRO A 127 5.82 -30.31 23.42
CA PRO A 127 6.06 -29.35 24.50
C PRO A 127 7.46 -28.70 24.44
N PHE A 128 8.42 -29.28 23.70
CA PHE A 128 9.80 -28.82 23.61
C PHE A 128 10.10 -27.92 22.39
N ALA A 129 9.19 -27.82 21.41
CA ALA A 129 9.35 -26.95 20.22
C ALA A 129 9.44 -25.45 20.56
N SER A 130 9.04 -25.05 21.76
CA SER A 130 9.06 -23.66 22.25
C SER A 130 10.46 -23.04 22.35
N GLN A 131 11.53 -23.85 22.38
CA GLN A 131 12.90 -23.35 22.61
C GLN A 131 13.64 -22.88 21.35
N ILE A 132 13.13 -23.18 20.15
CA ILE A 132 13.88 -22.89 18.90
C ILE A 132 13.55 -21.50 18.33
N SER A 133 12.40 -20.89 18.66
CA SER A 133 11.98 -19.61 18.08
C SER A 133 12.62 -18.36 18.73
N LEU A 134 13.32 -18.48 19.86
CA LEU A 134 13.95 -17.35 20.57
C LEU A 134 15.42 -17.11 20.19
N ALA A 135 16.03 -17.99 19.39
CA ALA A 135 17.45 -17.89 19.03
C ALA A 135 17.72 -17.10 17.74
N SER A 136 16.70 -16.77 16.92
CA SER A 136 16.90 -16.04 15.66
C SER A 136 16.98 -14.52 15.81
N SER A 137 16.67 -13.96 16.98
CA SER A 137 16.85 -12.52 17.27
C SER A 137 18.20 -12.15 17.88
N ALA A 138 19.14 -13.11 17.98
CA ALA A 138 20.48 -12.88 18.55
C ALA A 138 21.59 -13.38 17.61
N SER A 139 21.61 -12.91 16.36
CA SER A 139 22.80 -12.96 15.51
C SER A 139 22.97 -11.65 14.74
N SER A 140 23.23 -10.58 15.48
CA SER A 140 24.02 -9.47 14.96
C SER A 140 25.50 -9.82 15.22
N ARG A 141 26.13 -10.53 14.28
CA ARG A 141 27.58 -10.69 14.27
C ARG A 141 28.14 -9.95 13.07
N SER A 142 28.81 -8.84 13.35
CA SER A 142 29.71 -8.12 12.45
C SER A 142 30.53 -9.06 11.58
N GLN A 143 30.39 -8.94 10.26
CA GLN A 143 31.49 -9.21 9.36
C GLN A 143 31.87 -7.89 8.71
N LYS A 144 33.02 -7.40 9.16
CA LYS A 144 33.77 -6.29 8.62
C LYS A 144 34.71 -6.94 7.60
N THR A 145 34.46 -6.74 6.31
CA THR A 145 35.44 -7.04 5.27
C THR A 145 35.45 -5.89 4.27
N GLN A 146 36.56 -5.15 4.32
CA GLN A 146 36.99 -4.25 3.26
C GLN A 146 37.32 -5.07 2.01
N SER A 147 36.89 -4.60 0.84
CA SER A 147 37.66 -4.77 -0.40
C SER A 147 37.31 -3.64 -1.38
N GLN A 148 38.37 -3.09 -1.95
CA GLN A 148 38.49 -1.83 -2.67
C GLN A 148 37.73 -1.74 -4.00
N CYS A 149 37.57 -0.48 -4.40
CA CYS A 149 37.22 0.02 -5.72
C CYS A 149 38.11 -0.53 -6.85
N SER A 150 37.50 -0.79 -8.01
CA SER A 150 38.12 -0.59 -9.33
C SER A 150 37.05 -0.11 -10.29
N HIS A 151 37.40 0.97 -11.00
CA HIS A 151 36.67 1.51 -12.13
C HIS A 151 36.60 0.48 -13.26
N ASP A 152 35.49 0.45 -14.01
CA ASP A 152 35.64 0.54 -15.46
C ASP A 152 34.39 1.11 -16.13
N SER A 153 34.67 1.99 -17.08
CA SER A 153 33.74 2.79 -17.86
C SER A 153 33.19 1.95 -19.00
N THR A 154 31.88 1.99 -19.26
CA THR A 154 31.37 1.88 -20.63
C THR A 154 30.13 2.76 -20.80
N SER A 155 30.22 3.55 -21.86
CA SER A 155 29.28 4.56 -22.34
C SER A 155 28.23 3.96 -23.28
N SER A 156 26.98 4.44 -23.17
CA SER A 156 26.08 4.70 -24.30
C SER A 156 24.92 5.55 -23.76
N LEU A 157 24.88 6.87 -23.97
CA LEU A 157 24.46 7.57 -25.19
C LEU A 157 23.26 6.93 -25.89
N LEU A 158 22.07 7.44 -25.58
CA LEU A 158 21.04 7.80 -26.57
C LEU A 158 20.29 9.03 -26.04
N SER A 159 20.75 10.19 -26.49
CA SER A 159 19.92 11.38 -26.66
C SER A 159 19.11 11.23 -27.96
N SER A 160 17.89 11.74 -27.95
CA SER A 160 17.21 12.51 -29.01
C SER A 160 15.73 12.56 -28.61
N GLN A 161 15.17 13.73 -28.33
CA GLN A 161 14.48 14.52 -29.36
C GLN A 161 13.55 13.65 -30.19
N ASP A 162 12.26 13.69 -29.82
CA ASP A 162 11.15 13.90 -30.75
C ASP A 162 9.83 13.87 -29.97
N CYS A 163 9.25 15.05 -29.72
CA CYS A 163 7.80 15.24 -29.82
C CYS A 163 7.47 16.74 -29.88
N SER A 164 8.15 17.44 -30.78
CA SER A 164 7.62 18.66 -31.38
C SER A 164 6.70 18.24 -32.52
N ASP A 165 5.48 17.77 -32.20
CA ASP A 165 4.45 17.42 -33.19
C ASP A 165 3.02 17.36 -32.60
N LEU A 166 2.69 18.27 -31.68
CA LEU A 166 1.29 18.51 -31.25
C LEU A 166 0.91 20.00 -31.23
N GLN A 167 1.62 20.84 -31.99
CA GLN A 167 1.27 22.25 -32.24
C GLN A 167 0.86 22.54 -33.70
N ALA A 168 0.59 21.52 -34.52
CA ALA A 168 0.23 21.69 -35.93
C ALA A 168 -1.26 21.47 -36.26
N LYS A 169 -2.19 21.62 -35.29
CA LYS A 169 -3.64 21.48 -35.55
C LYS A 169 -4.57 22.51 -34.89
N GLN A 170 -4.06 23.68 -34.49
CA GLN A 170 -4.93 24.76 -33.97
C GLN A 170 -4.69 26.15 -34.58
N GLU A 171 -3.97 26.26 -35.70
CA GLU A 171 -3.79 27.55 -36.40
C GLU A 171 -4.44 27.64 -37.78
N GLU A 172 -5.18 26.62 -38.24
CA GLU A 172 -5.94 26.70 -39.50
C GLU A 172 -7.41 27.15 -39.33
N GLU A 173 -7.88 27.39 -38.10
CA GLU A 173 -9.24 27.87 -37.81
C GLU A 173 -9.29 29.32 -37.27
N LYS A 174 -8.34 30.16 -37.72
CA LYS A 174 -8.37 31.62 -37.49
C LYS A 174 -8.15 32.48 -38.73
N ALA A 175 -8.20 31.87 -39.92
CA ALA A 175 -8.19 32.57 -41.21
C ALA A 175 -9.54 32.54 -41.95
N SER A 176 -10.61 32.07 -41.31
CA SER A 176 -11.97 32.10 -41.86
C SER A 176 -13.01 32.31 -40.75
N LYS A 177 -13.03 33.52 -40.19
CA LYS A 177 -14.18 34.21 -39.57
C LYS A 177 -13.77 35.61 -39.13
#